data_AF-A0A0F9GWS1-F1
#
_entry.id   AF-A0A0F9GWS1-F1
#
_cell.length_a   1.000
_cell.length_b   1.000
_cell.length_c   1.000
_cell.angle_alpha   90.00
_cell.angle_beta   90.00
_cell.angle_gamma   90.00
#
_symmetry.space_group_name_H-M   'P 1'
#
loop_
_entity.id
_entity.type
_entity.pdbx_description
1 polymer ?
#
loop_
_entity_poly.entity_id
_entity_poly.type
_entity_poly.pdbx_seq_one_letter_code
_entity_poly.pdbx_strand_id
1 'polypeptide(L)'
;MEVISHIFSEFLAKMKNEILEYYKLTYSYLKDLITYKNIDLRINTLSESEEIKKKTLEKILKAIKTGLNTIGVPIIKLNEIQNNFMKLVSTKSNEIQDYNSYLKLYQRNFINKILFETI
;
A
#
# COMPACT_ATOMS: atom_id res chain seq x y z
N MET A 1 32.05 -26.05 -0.47
CA MET A 1 31.34 -24.95 0.23
C MET A 1 31.11 -23.75 -0.68
N GLU A 2 32.08 -23.33 -1.50
CA GLU A 2 31.93 -22.17 -2.40
C GLU A 2 30.81 -22.31 -3.44
N VAL A 3 30.67 -23.48 -4.08
CA VAL A 3 29.60 -23.73 -5.07
C VAL A 3 28.21 -23.59 -4.42
N ILE A 4 28.04 -24.13 -3.22
CA ILE A 4 26.78 -24.04 -2.46
C ILE A 4 26.50 -22.57 -2.09
N SER A 5 27.51 -21.84 -1.61
CA SER A 5 27.41 -20.41 -1.30
C SER A 5 27.02 -19.56 -2.51
N HIS A 6 27.55 -19.89 -3.68
CA HIS A 6 27.23 -19.21 -4.94
C HIS A 6 25.77 -19.44 -5.34
N ILE A 7 25.30 -20.70 -5.32
CA ILE A 7 23.91 -21.06 -5.62
C ILE A 7 22.94 -20.32 -4.68
N PHE A 8 23.23 -20.27 -3.37
CA PHE A 8 22.38 -19.53 -2.44
C PHE A 8 22.39 -18.03 -2.70
N SER A 9 23.53 -17.46 -3.07
CA SER A 9 23.65 -16.03 -3.37
C SER A 9 22.83 -15.64 -4.60
N GLU A 10 22.90 -16.45 -5.67
CA GLU A 10 22.10 -16.23 -6.88
C GLU A 10 20.61 -16.40 -6.64
N PHE A 11 20.23 -17.44 -5.89
CA PHE A 11 18.84 -17.66 -5.50
C PHE A 11 18.28 -16.48 -4.70
N LEU A 12 19.01 -16.02 -3.67
CA LEU A 12 18.60 -14.86 -2.86
C LEU A 12 18.52 -13.58 -3.70
N ALA A 13 19.46 -13.36 -4.62
CA ALA A 13 19.43 -12.21 -5.52
C ALA A 13 18.22 -12.24 -6.46
N LYS A 14 17.89 -13.40 -7.02
CA LYS A 14 16.72 -13.57 -7.89
C LYS A 14 15.42 -13.37 -7.13
N MET A 15 15.27 -14.01 -5.97
CA MET A 15 14.10 -13.85 -5.09
C MET A 15 13.90 -12.38 -4.68
N LYS A 16 14.99 -11.67 -4.34
CA LYS A 16 14.94 -10.24 -4.03
C LYS A 16 14.38 -9.43 -5.21
N ASN A 17 14.82 -9.73 -6.43
CA ASN A 17 14.35 -9.02 -7.61
C ASN A 17 12.87 -9.28 -7.88
N GLU A 18 12.43 -10.53 -7.78
CA GLU A 18 11.02 -10.92 -7.96
C GLU A 18 10.12 -10.26 -6.90
N ILE A 19 10.54 -10.22 -5.63
CA ILE A 19 9.82 -9.54 -4.55
C ILE A 19 9.71 -8.03 -4.83
N LEU A 20 10.80 -7.39 -5.24
CA LEU A 20 10.82 -5.96 -5.56
C LEU A 20 9.95 -5.63 -6.78
N GLU A 21 9.94 -6.51 -7.78
CA GLU A 21 9.10 -6.38 -8.97
C GLU A 21 7.63 -6.53 -8.61
N TYR A 22 7.26 -7.57 -7.87
CA TYR A 22 5.90 -7.78 -7.39
C TYR A 22 5.39 -6.59 -6.56
N TYR A 23 6.24 -6.04 -5.69
CA TYR A 23 5.95 -4.81 -4.94
C TYR A 23 5.67 -3.62 -5.87
N LYS A 24 6.53 -3.38 -6.87
CA LYS A 24 6.38 -2.27 -7.83
C LYS A 24 5.11 -2.41 -8.66
N LEU A 25 4.84 -3.60 -9.18
CA LEU A 25 3.65 -3.88 -9.98
C LEU A 25 2.37 -3.70 -9.16
N THR A 26 2.35 -4.23 -7.93
CA THR A 26 1.22 -4.05 -7.03
C THR A 26 1.00 -2.58 -6.72
N TYR A 27 2.06 -1.82 -6.44
CA TYR A 27 1.95 -0.39 -6.19
C TYR A 27 1.38 0.39 -7.38
N SER A 28 1.91 0.12 -8.58
CA SER A 28 1.43 0.76 -9.81
C SER A 28 -0.05 0.47 -10.02
N TYR A 29 -0.45 -0.80 -9.91
CA TYR A 29 -1.83 -1.21 -10.03
C TYR A 29 -2.76 -0.48 -9.05
N LEU A 30 -2.35 -0.34 -7.78
CA LEU A 30 -3.14 0.39 -6.79
C LEU A 30 -3.26 1.88 -7.12
N LYS A 31 -2.19 2.52 -7.63
CA LYS A 31 -2.24 3.90 -8.09
C LYS A 31 -3.21 4.06 -9.27
N ASP A 32 -3.13 3.15 -10.25
CA ASP A 32 -3.99 3.17 -11.42
C ASP A 32 -5.47 3.03 -11.02
N LEU A 33 -5.78 2.15 -10.07
CA LEU A 33 -7.14 2.01 -9.52
C LEU A 33 -7.63 3.27 -8.82
N ILE A 34 -6.75 3.99 -8.11
CA ILE A 34 -7.10 5.25 -7.42
C ILE A 34 -7.34 6.35 -8.45
N THR A 35 -6.46 6.48 -9.44
CA THR A 35 -6.60 7.45 -10.53
C THR A 35 -7.84 7.18 -11.37
N TYR A 36 -8.18 5.91 -11.65
CA TYR A 36 -9.42 5.52 -12.32
C TYR A 36 -10.68 5.98 -11.57
N LYS A 37 -10.60 6.17 -10.24
CA LYS A 37 -11.68 6.75 -9.43
C LYS A 37 -11.71 8.28 -9.41
N ASN A 38 -10.97 8.93 -10.32
CA ASN A 38 -10.84 10.39 -10.42
C ASN A 38 -10.30 11.04 -9.14
N ILE A 39 -9.37 10.37 -8.45
CA ILE A 39 -8.68 10.92 -7.28
C ILE A 39 -7.30 11.37 -7.71
N ASP A 40 -7.05 12.69 -7.67
CA ASP A 40 -5.71 13.22 -7.91
C ASP A 40 -4.87 13.10 -6.63
N LEU A 41 -3.89 12.20 -6.66
CA LEU A 41 -2.98 11.93 -5.55
C LEU A 41 -2.08 13.12 -5.20
N ARG A 42 -1.98 14.14 -6.06
CA ARG A 42 -1.14 15.33 -5.87
C ARG A 42 -1.85 16.44 -5.09
N ILE A 43 -3.15 16.31 -4.83
CA ILE A 43 -3.90 17.30 -4.06
C ILE A 43 -3.33 17.37 -2.64
N ASN A 44 -3.04 18.60 -2.20
CA ASN A 44 -2.58 18.89 -0.86
C ASN A 44 -3.74 18.75 0.12
N THR A 45 -3.59 17.86 1.10
CA THR A 45 -4.64 17.55 2.07
C THR A 45 -4.81 18.63 3.13
N LEU A 46 -3.87 19.57 3.25
CA LEU A 46 -3.96 20.71 4.19
C LEU A 46 -4.89 21.82 3.69
N SER A 47 -5.14 21.88 2.36
CA SER A 47 -6.04 22.87 1.76
C SER A 47 -7.51 22.43 1.70
N GLU A 48 -7.81 21.19 2.08
CA GLU A 48 -9.16 20.63 2.02
C GLU A 48 -9.83 20.63 3.39
N SER A 49 -11.16 20.71 3.40
CA SER A 49 -11.92 20.51 4.63
C SER A 49 -11.76 19.07 5.13
N GLU A 50 -11.82 18.88 6.45
CA GLU A 50 -11.70 17.54 7.06
C GLU A 50 -12.78 16.57 6.55
N GLU A 51 -13.96 17.06 6.17
CA GLU A 51 -15.01 16.22 5.56
C GLU A 51 -14.62 15.71 4.17
N ILE A 52 -14.08 16.59 3.31
CA ILE A 52 -13.62 16.22 1.96
C ILE A 52 -12.46 15.25 2.07
N LYS A 53 -11.48 15.58 2.93
CA LYS A 53 -10.33 14.74 3.23
C LYS A 53 -10.78 13.33 3.64
N LYS A 54 -11.63 13.21 4.65
CA LYS A 54 -12.16 11.93 5.11
C LYS A 54 -12.82 11.13 3.97
N LYS A 55 -13.72 11.76 3.19
CA LYS A 55 -14.39 11.09 2.06
C LYS A 55 -13.40 10.60 1.00
N THR A 56 -12.37 11.39 0.67
CA THR A 56 -11.36 10.99 -0.31
C THR A 56 -10.49 9.86 0.21
N LEU A 57 -10.07 9.91 1.47
CA LEU A 57 -9.32 8.84 2.12
C LEU A 57 -10.11 7.52 2.14
N GLU A 58 -11.40 7.56 2.44
CA GLU A 58 -12.28 6.40 2.38
C GLU A 58 -12.38 5.81 0.96
N LYS A 59 -12.46 6.66 -0.08
CA LYS A 59 -12.45 6.20 -1.48
C LYS A 59 -11.12 5.55 -1.87
N ILE A 60 -10.00 6.14 -1.45
CA ILE A 60 -8.65 5.57 -1.64
C ILE A 60 -8.59 4.19 -0.98
N LEU A 61 -9.02 4.09 0.29
CA LEU A 61 -9.02 2.82 1.01
C LEU A 61 -9.88 1.75 0.34
N LYS A 62 -11.07 2.12 -0.15
CA LYS A 62 -11.93 1.22 -0.90
C LYS A 62 -11.25 0.73 -2.18
N ALA A 63 -10.56 1.61 -2.91
CA ALA A 63 -9.81 1.24 -4.11
C ALA A 63 -8.71 0.23 -3.77
N ILE A 64 -7.96 0.47 -2.69
CA ILE A 64 -6.87 -0.42 -2.27
C ILE A 64 -7.41 -1.78 -1.83
N LYS A 65 -8.47 -1.80 -1.04
CA LYS A 65 -9.13 -3.04 -0.62
C LYS A 65 -9.59 -3.86 -1.82
N THR A 66 -10.21 -3.22 -2.81
CA THR A 66 -10.60 -3.89 -4.06
C THR A 66 -9.36 -4.44 -4.77
N GLY A 67 -8.33 -3.63 -4.96
CA GLY A 67 -7.10 -4.05 -5.64
C GLY A 67 -6.42 -5.23 -4.96
N LEU A 68 -6.25 -5.19 -3.65
CA LEU A 68 -5.62 -6.26 -2.87
C LEU A 68 -6.45 -7.56 -2.89
N ASN A 69 -7.77 -7.45 -2.82
CA ASN A 69 -8.64 -8.62 -2.94
C ASN A 69 -8.52 -9.26 -4.33
N THR A 70 -8.48 -8.45 -5.40
CA THR A 70 -8.32 -8.93 -6.78
C THR A 70 -7.03 -9.73 -6.98
N ILE A 71 -5.94 -9.36 -6.30
CA ILE A 71 -4.66 -10.09 -6.38
C ILE A 71 -4.55 -11.24 -5.37
N GLY A 72 -5.66 -11.63 -4.73
CA GLY A 72 -5.74 -12.83 -3.89
C GLY A 72 -5.62 -12.62 -2.38
N VAL A 73 -5.60 -11.37 -1.90
CA VAL A 73 -5.57 -11.12 -0.44
C VAL A 73 -6.96 -11.39 0.17
N PRO A 74 -7.05 -12.24 1.23
CA PRO A 74 -8.32 -12.52 1.89
C PRO A 74 -8.99 -11.27 2.47
N ILE A 75 -10.29 -11.11 2.22
CA ILE A 75 -11.04 -9.92 2.64
C ILE A 75 -11.08 -9.72 4.17
N ILE A 76 -10.99 -10.81 4.93
CA ILE A 76 -10.98 -10.79 6.40
C ILE A 76 -9.73 -10.04 6.89
N LYS A 77 -8.55 -10.37 6.36
CA LYS A 77 -7.28 -9.68 6.68
C LYS A 77 -7.31 -8.21 6.29
N LEU A 78 -7.93 -7.88 5.15
CA LEU A 78 -8.07 -6.50 4.68
C LEU A 78 -8.92 -5.64 5.63
N ASN A 79 -9.99 -6.19 6.20
CA ASN A 79 -10.88 -5.47 7.10
C ASN A 79 -10.19 -5.07 8.42
N GLU A 80 -9.43 -6.00 9.02
CA GLU A 80 -8.70 -5.73 10.27
C GLU A 80 -7.69 -4.60 10.10
N ILE A 81 -6.97 -4.62 8.98
CA ILE A 81 -5.94 -3.64 8.64
C ILE A 81 -6.53 -2.27 8.35
N GLN A 82 -7.67 -2.21 7.67
CA GLN A 82 -8.37 -0.96 7.40
C GLN A 82 -8.72 -0.21 8.69
N ASN A 83 -9.23 -0.93 9.70
CA ASN A 83 -9.59 -0.34 10.99
C ASN A 83 -8.36 0.22 11.73
N ASN A 84 -7.25 -0.52 11.70
CA ASN A 84 -6.00 -0.07 12.32
C ASN A 84 -5.41 1.15 11.61
N PHE A 85 -5.55 1.21 10.30
CA PHE A 85 -5.04 2.34 9.54
C PHE A 85 -5.86 3.61 9.73
N MET A 86 -7.19 3.55 9.74
CA MET A 86 -8.01 4.74 10.02
C MET A 86 -7.68 5.35 11.38
N LYS A 87 -7.37 4.51 12.38
CA LYS A 87 -6.83 4.97 13.67
C LYS A 87 -5.46 5.65 13.52
N LEU A 88 -4.52 5.04 12.80
CA LEU A 88 -3.19 5.64 12.56
C LEU A 88 -3.26 6.98 11.84
N VAL A 89 -4.13 7.10 10.84
CA VAL A 89 -4.33 8.33 10.05
C VAL A 89 -4.89 9.43 10.93
N SER A 90 -5.82 9.09 11.82
CA SER A 90 -6.37 10.07 12.76
C SER A 90 -5.31 10.60 13.74
N THR A 91 -4.29 9.81 14.09
CA THR A 91 -3.20 10.23 14.98
C THR A 91 -2.04 10.92 14.27
N LYS A 92 -1.84 10.65 12.97
CA LYS A 92 -0.77 11.22 12.13
C LYS A 92 -1.30 12.19 11.07
N SER A 93 -2.47 12.78 11.28
CA SER A 93 -3.15 13.64 10.30
C SER A 93 -2.28 14.81 9.83
N ASN A 94 -1.40 15.31 10.70
CA ASN A 94 -0.48 16.41 10.46
C ASN A 94 0.76 16.02 9.62
N GLU A 95 1.06 14.73 9.50
CA GLU A 95 2.19 14.21 8.68
C GLU A 95 1.79 13.95 7.22
N ILE A 96 0.49 14.06 6.90
CA ILE A 96 -0.05 13.81 5.55
C ILE A 96 -0.15 15.16 4.83
N GLN A 97 0.81 15.40 3.94
CA GLN A 97 0.85 16.61 3.11
C GLN A 97 -0.02 16.48 1.85
N ASP A 98 -0.09 15.28 1.28
CA ASP A 98 -0.88 14.96 0.10
C ASP A 98 -1.39 13.51 0.13
N TYR A 99 -2.34 13.19 -0.76
CA TYR A 99 -2.92 11.85 -0.84
C TYR A 99 -1.92 10.78 -1.31
N ASN A 100 -0.87 11.15 -2.03
CA ASN A 100 0.20 10.23 -2.38
C ASN A 100 1.02 9.81 -1.14
N SER A 101 1.25 10.74 -0.23
CA SER A 101 1.94 10.52 1.05
C SER A 101 1.11 9.63 1.96
N TYR A 102 -0.21 9.81 1.95
CA TYR A 102 -1.15 8.87 2.58
C TYR A 102 -1.02 7.45 2.02
N LEU A 103 -1.01 7.30 0.69
CA LEU A 103 -0.88 6.01 0.03
C LEU A 103 0.45 5.33 0.38
N LYS A 104 1.56 6.08 0.41
CA LYS A 104 2.89 5.58 0.80
C LYS A 104 2.92 5.12 2.26
N LEU A 105 2.33 5.90 3.18
CA LEU A 105 2.21 5.53 4.59
C LEU A 105 1.40 4.24 4.77
N TYR A 106 0.27 4.14 4.08
CA TYR A 106 -0.54 2.92 4.09
C TYR A 106 0.23 1.72 3.57
N GLN A 107 0.92 1.92 2.45
CA GLN A 107 1.66 0.86 1.80
C GLN A 107 2.80 0.33 2.68
N ARG A 108 3.62 1.23 3.23
CA ARG A 108 4.76 0.86 4.08
C ARG A 108 4.34 0.10 5.33
N ASN A 109 3.27 0.55 6.00
CA ASN A 109 2.91 0.06 7.32
C ASN A 109 1.94 -1.13 7.27
N PHE A 110 1.20 -1.30 6.18
CA PHE A 110 0.09 -2.26 6.14
C PHE A 110 0.11 -3.16 4.91
N ILE A 111 0.24 -2.60 3.70
CA ILE A 111 0.23 -3.41 2.46
C ILE A 111 1.44 -4.35 2.42
N ASN A 112 2.64 -3.87 2.81
CA ASN A 112 3.82 -4.73 2.82
C ASN A 112 3.68 -5.92 3.76
N LYS A 113 3.04 -5.72 4.92
CA LYS A 113 2.76 -6.80 5.88
C LYS A 113 1.78 -7.83 5.31
N ILE A 114 0.84 -7.39 4.47
CA ILE A 114 -0.12 -8.27 3.78
C ILE A 114 0.56 -9.08 2.69
N LEU A 115 1.34 -8.40 1.82
CA LEU A 115 1.90 -9.01 0.62
C LEU A 115 3.07 -9.95 0.94
N PHE A 116 3.81 -9.65 2.01
CA PHE A 116 5.03 -10.34 2.38
C PHE A 116 5.01 -10.74 3.85
N GLU A 117 3.83 -11.12 4.36
CA GLU A 117 3.67 -11.64 5.71
C GLU A 117 4.81 -12.63 5.96
N THR A 118 5.72 -12.25 6.88
CA THR A 118 6.99 -12.95 7.11
C THR A 118 6.69 -14.42 7.32
N ILE A 119 7.19 -15.25 6.41
CA ILE A 119 7.39 -16.68 6.65
C ILE A 119 8.30 -16.82 7.86
#